data_AF-A0A967DC89-F1
#
_entry.id   AF-A0A967DC89-F1
#
_cell.length_a   1.000
_cell.length_b   1.000
_cell.length_c   1.000
_cell.angle_alpha   90.00
_cell.angle_beta   90.00
_cell.angle_gamma   90.00
#
_symmetry.space_group_name_H-M   'P 1'
#
loop_
_entity.id
_entity.type
_entity.pdbx_description
1 polymer ?
#
loop_
_entity_poly.entity_id
_entity_poly.type
_entity_poly.pdbx_seq_one_letter_code
_entity_poly.pdbx_strand_id
1 'polypeptide(L)'
;MRRLALLLIALSAAAWAQAPKVATTQAAHTPDDTCTQCHSAMEGAIQKPALLIKDDVHTTAGLSCADCHGGDRTAVEPDVSMSKAKGFIGKPKHADIPQLCGKCHSDPGYMRRFRPRQRVDQLELYKTSVHGKKLAAGDINAATCVDCHSVHDIRAVKDANAPTHPLNIPATCGRCHSDAARMKQYGIPTNQVEEYHQSVHWSAISKKGDLSAPNCVSCHGNHGAKPPDVESVSAVCGSCHVLFAQLYEKSVHQPIFGGGNGKGGCTVCHSNHAIHQPNTKMLTGDKAICTPCHEAGTAGANAAAEFAKGLDGLDSALKNSEATLKQAEYYGMEVSASQMEWNDGHESLIKARLALHSFDTAKVKKEVDIGLAIAAKTKAAAEQALREKDQRRLGLAISALFIAITVAGIWMVIRKLERPA
;
A
#
# COMPACT_ATOMS: atom_id res chain seq x y z
N MET A 1 -15.14 69.39 45.39
CA MET A 1 -16.35 69.77 44.61
C MET A 1 -16.64 68.61 43.65
N ARG A 2 -17.68 67.80 43.92
CA ARG A 2 -18.94 67.73 43.13
C ARG A 2 -18.64 67.41 41.64
N ARG A 3 -18.91 66.25 41.03
CA ARG A 3 -20.17 65.48 40.81
C ARG A 3 -19.78 64.14 40.11
N LEU A 4 -20.25 62.95 40.50
CA LEU A 4 -21.56 62.27 40.27
C LEU A 4 -21.67 61.46 38.95
N ALA A 5 -22.33 60.28 39.03
CA ALA A 5 -22.73 59.27 38.01
C ALA A 5 -21.66 58.18 37.69
N LEU A 6 -21.72 56.90 38.12
CA LEU A 6 -22.79 55.91 38.35
C LEU A 6 -23.49 55.42 37.06
N LEU A 7 -23.03 54.28 36.52
CA LEU A 7 -23.72 53.34 35.61
C LEU A 7 -22.90 52.03 35.56
N LEU A 8 -23.21 51.04 36.40
CA LEU A 8 -24.02 49.86 36.09
C LEU A 8 -23.47 49.01 34.92
N ILE A 9 -22.56 48.09 35.25
CA ILE A 9 -22.22 46.94 34.42
C ILE A 9 -23.17 45.81 34.84
N ALA A 10 -24.23 45.60 34.05
CA ALA A 10 -25.03 44.38 34.09
C ALA A 10 -25.63 44.14 32.69
N LEU A 11 -25.79 42.87 32.34
CA LEU A 11 -26.35 42.29 31.11
C LEU A 11 -25.40 42.10 29.92
N SER A 12 -24.94 40.86 29.75
CA SER A 12 -25.37 39.99 28.62
C SER A 12 -24.45 38.76 28.48
N ALA A 13 -24.58 37.80 29.40
CA ALA A 13 -24.08 36.43 29.18
C ALA A 13 -25.23 35.54 28.73
N ALA A 14 -25.64 35.64 27.46
CA ALA A 14 -26.54 34.68 26.82
C ALA A 14 -26.61 34.90 25.31
N ALA A 15 -25.53 34.57 24.60
CA ALA A 15 -25.59 34.23 23.18
C ALA A 15 -24.29 33.51 22.83
N TRP A 16 -24.30 32.71 21.75
CA TRP A 16 -23.16 31.98 21.17
C TRP A 16 -22.93 30.57 21.71
N ALA A 17 -23.94 29.72 21.55
CA ALA A 17 -23.73 28.32 21.19
C ALA A 17 -24.91 27.83 20.33
N GLN A 18 -24.95 28.26 19.07
CA GLN A 18 -25.68 27.52 18.03
C GLN A 18 -24.63 26.95 17.08
N ALA A 19 -24.37 25.65 17.23
CA ALA A 19 -23.64 24.87 16.25
C ALA A 19 -24.35 25.00 14.88
N PRO A 20 -23.60 25.09 13.77
CA PRO A 20 -24.20 25.15 12.46
C PRO A 20 -25.00 23.86 12.24
N LYS A 21 -26.31 23.99 12.02
CA LYS A 21 -27.14 22.88 11.58
C LYS A 21 -26.57 22.39 10.26
N VAL A 22 -25.94 21.22 10.29
CA VAL A 22 -25.66 20.45 9.08
C VAL A 22 -27.01 20.26 8.40
N ALA A 23 -27.18 20.89 7.23
CA ALA A 23 -28.31 20.62 6.38
C ALA A 23 -28.21 19.14 5.98
N THR A 24 -28.99 18.30 6.67
CA THR A 24 -29.32 16.97 6.17
C THR A 24 -30.05 17.19 4.86
N THR A 25 -29.34 16.99 3.75
CA THR A 25 -29.96 16.74 2.46
C THR A 25 -30.89 15.55 2.69
N GLN A 26 -32.19 15.82 2.74
CA GLN A 26 -33.23 14.82 2.74
C GLN A 26 -32.93 13.90 1.55
N ALA A 27 -32.68 12.63 1.83
CA ALA A 27 -32.57 11.61 0.80
C ALA A 27 -33.83 11.71 -0.07
N ALA A 28 -33.66 11.96 -1.36
CA ALA A 28 -34.76 11.87 -2.30
C ALA A 28 -35.40 10.49 -2.13
N HIS A 29 -36.71 10.44 -1.89
CA HIS A 29 -37.46 9.21 -1.90
C HIS A 29 -37.12 8.44 -3.18
N THR A 30 -36.66 7.20 -3.05
CA THR A 30 -36.69 6.25 -4.17
C THR A 30 -38.14 6.21 -4.67
N PRO A 31 -38.38 6.49 -5.96
CA PRO A 31 -39.70 6.31 -6.56
C PRO A 31 -40.18 4.89 -6.29
N ASP A 32 -41.49 4.69 -6.14
CA ASP A 32 -42.09 3.36 -5.94
C ASP A 32 -41.53 2.36 -6.97
N ASP A 33 -40.64 1.46 -6.53
CA ASP A 33 -40.06 0.37 -7.33
C ASP A 33 -40.74 -0.93 -6.92
N THR A 34 -41.74 -1.33 -7.70
CA THR A 34 -42.51 -2.55 -7.50
C THR A 34 -41.65 -3.81 -7.74
N CYS A 35 -40.54 -3.69 -8.46
CA CYS A 35 -39.69 -4.82 -8.81
C CYS A 35 -39.06 -5.43 -7.56
N THR A 36 -38.44 -4.61 -6.69
CA THR A 36 -37.82 -5.11 -5.45
C THR A 36 -38.86 -5.63 -4.45
N GLN A 37 -40.02 -4.96 -4.35
CA GLN A 37 -41.12 -5.37 -3.46
C GLN A 37 -41.66 -6.75 -3.85
N CYS A 38 -41.93 -6.98 -5.13
CA CYS A 38 -42.41 -8.27 -5.62
C CYS A 38 -41.31 -9.32 -5.54
N HIS A 39 -40.12 -9.07 -6.11
CA HIS A 39 -39.08 -10.08 -6.22
C HIS A 39 -38.45 -10.49 -4.88
N SER A 40 -38.41 -9.61 -3.86
CA SER A 40 -37.93 -9.98 -2.52
C SER A 40 -38.86 -10.96 -1.79
N ALA A 41 -40.15 -10.94 -2.12
CA ALA A 41 -41.16 -11.84 -1.57
C ALA A 41 -41.32 -13.15 -2.36
N MET A 42 -40.64 -13.30 -3.50
CA MET A 42 -40.65 -14.52 -4.31
C MET A 42 -39.70 -15.58 -3.74
N GLU A 43 -39.76 -16.80 -4.28
CA GLU A 43 -38.83 -17.88 -3.95
C GLU A 43 -37.88 -18.20 -5.12
N GLY A 44 -36.77 -18.88 -4.80
CA GLY A 44 -35.84 -19.41 -5.79
C GLY A 44 -34.90 -18.38 -6.41
N ALA A 45 -34.48 -18.63 -7.65
CA ALA A 45 -33.39 -17.91 -8.30
C ALA A 45 -33.62 -16.40 -8.49
N ILE A 46 -34.89 -15.96 -8.47
CA ILE A 46 -35.28 -14.57 -8.71
C ILE A 46 -35.29 -13.71 -7.43
N GLN A 47 -35.38 -14.34 -6.26
CA GLN A 47 -35.39 -13.64 -4.98
C GLN A 47 -34.02 -13.05 -4.63
N LYS A 48 -32.97 -13.85 -4.85
CA LYS A 48 -31.61 -13.52 -4.42
C LYS A 48 -31.10 -12.19 -4.98
N PRO A 49 -31.26 -11.86 -6.28
CA PRO A 49 -30.94 -10.53 -6.81
C PRO A 49 -31.57 -9.38 -6.04
N ALA A 50 -32.86 -9.47 -5.71
CA ALA A 50 -33.59 -8.41 -5.02
C ALA A 50 -33.12 -8.23 -3.56
N LEU A 51 -32.66 -9.30 -2.91
CA LEU A 51 -32.13 -9.24 -1.55
C LEU A 51 -30.70 -8.69 -1.48
N LEU A 52 -29.89 -8.89 -2.53
CA LEU A 52 -28.48 -8.47 -2.57
C LEU A 52 -28.32 -6.96 -2.86
N ILE A 53 -29.29 -6.35 -3.54
CA ILE A 53 -29.15 -4.99 -4.11
C ILE A 53 -29.16 -3.86 -3.07
N LYS A 54 -29.33 -4.19 -1.80
CA LYS A 54 -29.41 -3.24 -0.68
C LYS A 54 -28.18 -2.35 -0.57
N ASP A 55 -26.99 -2.91 -0.81
CA ASP A 55 -25.71 -2.19 -0.66
C ASP A 55 -25.14 -1.70 -2.01
N ASP A 56 -25.96 -1.77 -3.07
CA ASP A 56 -25.57 -1.35 -4.41
C ASP A 56 -25.46 0.18 -4.51
N VAL A 57 -24.38 0.66 -5.15
CA VAL A 57 -24.14 2.09 -5.32
C VAL A 57 -25.13 2.76 -6.27
N HIS A 58 -25.73 2.00 -7.19
CA HIS A 58 -26.72 2.49 -8.14
C HIS A 58 -28.06 2.71 -7.44
N THR A 59 -28.49 1.79 -6.58
CA THR A 59 -29.74 1.96 -5.79
C THR A 59 -29.61 3.09 -4.79
N THR A 60 -28.45 3.21 -4.13
CA THR A 60 -28.14 4.35 -3.26
C THR A 60 -28.17 5.69 -4.02
N ALA A 61 -27.88 5.67 -5.33
CA ALA A 61 -27.96 6.83 -6.21
C ALA A 61 -29.36 7.08 -6.80
N GLY A 62 -30.36 6.29 -6.44
CA GLY A 62 -31.76 6.42 -6.90
C GLY A 62 -32.09 5.69 -8.20
N LEU A 63 -31.21 4.80 -8.68
CA LEU A 63 -31.49 3.90 -9.78
C LEU A 63 -32.25 2.66 -9.29
N SER A 64 -33.14 2.17 -10.13
CA SER A 64 -34.02 1.02 -9.92
C SER A 64 -33.66 -0.16 -10.81
N CYS A 65 -34.32 -1.28 -10.60
CA CYS A 65 -34.17 -2.49 -11.43
C CYS A 65 -34.38 -2.19 -12.92
N ALA A 66 -35.36 -1.34 -13.23
CA ALA A 66 -35.73 -0.97 -14.59
C ALA A 66 -34.67 -0.13 -15.31
N ASP A 67 -33.76 0.54 -14.59
CA ASP A 67 -32.68 1.31 -15.22
C ASP A 67 -31.62 0.39 -15.87
N CYS A 68 -31.48 -0.84 -15.37
CA CYS A 68 -30.61 -1.86 -15.92
C CYS A 68 -31.37 -2.86 -16.82
N HIS A 69 -32.57 -3.27 -16.41
CA HIS A 69 -33.34 -4.32 -17.04
C HIS A 69 -34.46 -3.82 -17.96
N GLY A 70 -34.76 -2.52 -17.99
CA GLY A 70 -35.92 -1.94 -18.69
C GLY A 70 -37.25 -2.28 -18.02
N GLY A 71 -38.37 -2.02 -18.71
CA GLY A 71 -39.70 -2.28 -18.19
C GLY A 71 -40.32 -1.08 -17.44
N ASP A 72 -41.39 -1.35 -16.69
CA ASP A 72 -42.13 -0.35 -15.91
C ASP A 72 -42.10 -0.67 -14.41
N ARG A 73 -41.24 0.06 -13.68
CA ARG A 73 -41.06 -0.08 -12.23
C ARG A 73 -42.27 0.32 -11.39
N THR A 74 -43.28 0.95 -11.99
CA THR A 74 -44.48 1.41 -11.27
C THR A 74 -45.64 0.42 -11.37
N ALA A 75 -45.54 -0.56 -12.27
CA ALA A 75 -46.56 -1.59 -12.46
C ALA A 75 -46.25 -2.84 -11.62
N VAL A 76 -47.27 -3.41 -10.98
CA VAL A 76 -47.14 -4.69 -10.24
C VAL A 76 -47.39 -5.88 -11.17
N GLU A 77 -48.25 -5.71 -12.18
CA GLU A 77 -48.62 -6.78 -13.12
C GLU A 77 -47.41 -7.19 -13.99
N PRO A 78 -47.00 -8.48 -13.98
CA PRO A 78 -45.80 -8.97 -14.67
C PRO A 78 -45.76 -8.68 -16.18
N ASP A 79 -46.88 -8.77 -16.87
CA ASP A 79 -47.00 -8.52 -18.31
C ASP A 79 -46.83 -7.04 -18.67
N VAL A 80 -47.12 -6.14 -17.72
CA VAL A 80 -46.93 -4.69 -17.86
C VAL A 80 -45.54 -4.27 -17.41
N SER A 81 -45.08 -4.74 -16.25
CA SER A 81 -43.80 -4.38 -15.65
C SER A 81 -42.61 -4.95 -16.42
N MET A 82 -42.72 -6.19 -16.91
CA MET A 82 -41.69 -6.89 -17.69
C MET A 82 -42.01 -6.92 -19.20
N SER A 83 -42.74 -5.91 -19.69
CA SER A 83 -43.11 -5.81 -21.10
C SER A 83 -41.89 -5.52 -21.99
N LYS A 84 -41.67 -6.34 -23.01
CA LYS A 84 -40.67 -6.06 -24.07
C LYS A 84 -40.96 -4.74 -24.80
N ALA A 85 -42.22 -4.35 -24.92
CA ALA A 85 -42.62 -3.08 -25.54
C ALA A 85 -42.11 -1.86 -24.73
N LYS A 86 -41.89 -2.04 -23.43
CA LYS A 86 -41.28 -1.04 -22.54
C LYS A 86 -39.77 -1.26 -22.35
N GLY A 87 -39.13 -1.98 -23.28
CA GLY A 87 -37.69 -2.18 -23.30
C GLY A 87 -37.16 -3.17 -22.27
N PHE A 88 -38.02 -4.01 -21.66
CA PHE A 88 -37.56 -5.04 -20.73
C PHE A 88 -36.67 -6.08 -21.43
N ILE A 89 -35.46 -6.30 -20.90
CA ILE A 89 -34.45 -7.19 -21.48
C ILE A 89 -34.22 -8.47 -20.66
N GLY A 90 -34.78 -8.57 -19.45
CA GLY A 90 -34.51 -9.69 -18.54
C GLY A 90 -33.02 -9.78 -18.21
N LYS A 91 -32.45 -10.99 -18.15
CA LYS A 91 -31.01 -11.20 -17.91
C LYS A 91 -30.20 -10.78 -19.14
N PRO A 92 -29.34 -9.74 -19.06
CA PRO A 92 -28.49 -9.34 -20.18
C PRO A 92 -27.55 -10.48 -20.60
N LYS A 93 -27.27 -10.59 -21.90
CA LYS A 93 -26.26 -11.53 -22.39
C LYS A 93 -24.88 -11.03 -21.97
N HIS A 94 -23.97 -11.96 -21.69
CA HIS A 94 -22.60 -11.64 -21.24
C HIS A 94 -21.89 -10.66 -22.18
N ALA A 95 -22.00 -10.88 -23.49
CA ALA A 95 -21.39 -10.03 -24.51
C ALA A 95 -21.95 -8.59 -24.56
N ASP A 96 -23.17 -8.36 -24.07
CA ASP A 96 -23.85 -7.06 -24.10
C ASP A 96 -23.56 -6.21 -22.84
N ILE A 97 -22.95 -6.81 -21.80
CA ILE A 97 -22.69 -6.15 -20.51
C ILE A 97 -21.85 -4.88 -20.67
N PRO A 98 -20.73 -4.86 -21.42
CA PRO A 98 -19.92 -3.64 -21.54
C PRO A 98 -20.71 -2.46 -22.12
N GLN A 99 -21.54 -2.70 -23.13
CA GLN A 99 -22.38 -1.68 -23.75
C GLN A 99 -23.49 -1.23 -22.80
N LEU A 100 -24.09 -2.15 -22.05
CA LEU A 100 -25.10 -1.83 -21.04
C LEU A 100 -24.54 -0.86 -20.00
N CYS A 101 -23.38 -1.18 -19.42
CA CYS A 101 -22.72 -0.30 -18.44
C CYS A 101 -22.30 1.03 -19.09
N GLY A 102 -21.80 0.99 -20.33
CA GLY A 102 -21.35 2.15 -21.09
C GLY A 102 -22.43 3.17 -21.42
N LYS A 103 -23.71 2.78 -21.49
CA LYS A 103 -24.83 3.73 -21.67
C LYS A 103 -24.79 4.90 -20.68
N CYS A 104 -24.34 4.63 -19.46
CA CYS A 104 -24.17 5.63 -18.42
C CYS A 104 -22.69 5.91 -18.15
N HIS A 105 -21.87 4.89 -17.92
CA HIS A 105 -20.45 5.04 -17.55
C HIS A 105 -19.53 5.42 -18.73
N SER A 106 -20.11 5.72 -19.89
CA SER A 106 -19.43 6.35 -21.02
C SER A 106 -20.07 7.66 -21.49
N ASP A 107 -21.00 8.20 -20.69
CA ASP A 107 -21.63 9.49 -20.92
C ASP A 107 -21.23 10.49 -19.79
N PRO A 108 -20.36 11.47 -20.08
CA PRO A 108 -20.00 12.52 -19.12
C PRO A 108 -21.20 13.36 -18.67
N GLY A 109 -22.17 13.63 -19.57
CA GLY A 109 -23.37 14.41 -19.25
C GLY A 109 -24.24 13.69 -18.24
N TYR A 110 -24.44 12.38 -18.45
CA TYR A 110 -25.17 11.53 -17.51
C TYR A 110 -24.47 11.45 -16.15
N MET A 111 -23.18 11.09 -16.14
CA MET A 111 -22.45 10.79 -14.90
C MET A 111 -22.15 12.02 -14.04
N ARG A 112 -22.10 13.22 -14.63
CA ARG A 112 -21.95 14.47 -13.87
C ARG A 112 -23.07 14.71 -12.86
N ARG A 113 -24.26 14.17 -13.08
CA ARG A 113 -25.39 14.28 -12.13
C ARG A 113 -25.15 13.51 -10.83
N PHE A 114 -24.32 12.47 -10.88
CA PHE A 114 -24.07 11.58 -9.74
C PHE A 114 -22.68 11.82 -9.15
N ARG A 115 -21.64 11.78 -10.00
CA ARG A 115 -20.24 11.97 -9.59
C ARG A 115 -19.46 12.72 -10.68
N PRO A 116 -19.43 14.07 -10.62
CA PRO A 116 -18.74 14.92 -11.59
C PRO A 116 -17.27 14.60 -11.85
N ARG A 117 -16.57 13.97 -10.90
CA ARG A 117 -15.13 13.63 -10.99
C ARG A 117 -14.87 12.20 -11.46
N GLN A 118 -15.90 11.39 -11.68
CA GLN A 118 -15.74 10.02 -12.18
C GLN A 118 -15.35 10.06 -13.66
N ARG A 119 -14.31 9.31 -14.03
CA ARG A 119 -13.92 9.13 -15.43
C ARG A 119 -14.93 8.25 -16.17
N VAL A 120 -15.24 8.59 -17.41
CA VAL A 120 -16.24 7.93 -18.28
C VAL A 120 -15.61 7.29 -19.53
N ASP A 121 -14.30 7.14 -19.56
CA ASP A 121 -13.56 6.47 -20.64
C ASP A 121 -13.46 4.94 -20.43
N GLN A 122 -14.11 4.38 -19.42
CA GLN A 122 -13.88 2.98 -19.00
C GLN A 122 -14.22 1.96 -20.09
N LEU A 123 -15.29 2.18 -20.88
CA LEU A 123 -15.65 1.29 -21.99
C LEU A 123 -14.60 1.35 -23.11
N GLU A 124 -14.11 2.54 -23.45
CA GLU A 124 -13.08 2.70 -24.47
C GLU A 124 -11.77 2.05 -24.02
N LEU A 125 -11.38 2.24 -22.76
CA LEU A 125 -10.25 1.55 -22.16
C LEU A 125 -10.45 0.02 -22.19
N TYR A 126 -11.63 -0.47 -21.80
CA TYR A 126 -11.96 -1.90 -21.82
C TYR A 126 -11.76 -2.52 -23.20
N LYS A 127 -12.17 -1.84 -24.27
CA LYS A 127 -11.96 -2.31 -25.66
C LYS A 127 -10.48 -2.47 -26.01
N THR A 128 -9.57 -1.73 -25.37
CA THR A 128 -8.13 -1.90 -25.58
C THR A 128 -7.58 -3.16 -24.90
N SER A 129 -8.20 -3.60 -23.80
CA SER A 129 -7.76 -4.71 -22.96
C SER A 129 -7.82 -6.06 -23.70
N VAL A 130 -7.05 -7.05 -23.21
CA VAL A 130 -7.09 -8.42 -23.77
C VAL A 130 -8.48 -9.04 -23.57
N HIS A 131 -9.12 -8.80 -22.42
CA HIS A 131 -10.49 -9.27 -22.17
C HIS A 131 -11.48 -8.68 -23.18
N GLY A 132 -11.45 -7.36 -23.41
CA GLY A 132 -12.33 -6.69 -24.37
C GLY A 132 -12.08 -7.15 -25.81
N LYS A 133 -10.82 -7.33 -26.22
CA LYS A 133 -10.46 -7.86 -27.54
C LYS A 133 -10.96 -9.29 -27.75
N LYS A 134 -10.84 -10.16 -26.73
CA LYS A 134 -11.33 -11.54 -26.79
C LYS A 134 -12.85 -11.60 -26.85
N LEU A 135 -13.54 -10.80 -26.04
CA LEU A 135 -15.00 -10.70 -26.08
C LEU A 135 -15.50 -10.21 -27.45
N ALA A 136 -14.84 -9.21 -28.03
CA ALA A 136 -15.16 -8.71 -29.38
C ALA A 136 -14.92 -9.77 -30.48
N ALA A 137 -13.99 -10.70 -30.26
CA ALA A 137 -13.76 -11.86 -31.11
C ALA A 137 -14.74 -13.03 -30.87
N GLY A 138 -15.73 -12.85 -29.98
CA GLY A 138 -16.77 -13.85 -29.68
C GLY A 138 -16.46 -14.79 -28.51
N ASP A 139 -15.35 -14.59 -27.80
CA ASP A 139 -15.02 -15.39 -26.61
C ASP A 139 -15.84 -14.95 -25.40
N ILE A 140 -16.93 -15.66 -25.13
CA ILE A 140 -17.84 -15.41 -24.00
C ILE A 140 -17.23 -15.77 -22.63
N ASN A 141 -16.07 -16.44 -22.58
CA ASN A 141 -15.38 -16.72 -21.32
C ASN A 141 -14.50 -15.56 -20.85
N ALA A 142 -14.29 -14.55 -21.71
CA ALA A 142 -13.56 -13.34 -21.37
C ALA A 142 -14.32 -12.51 -20.33
N ALA A 143 -13.57 -11.89 -19.41
CA ALA A 143 -14.14 -11.08 -18.34
C ALA A 143 -14.78 -9.78 -18.89
N THR A 144 -15.89 -9.39 -18.29
CA THR A 144 -16.65 -8.17 -18.53
C THR A 144 -16.66 -7.30 -17.26
N CYS A 145 -17.38 -6.19 -17.28
CA CYS A 145 -17.48 -5.27 -16.15
C CYS A 145 -17.89 -5.96 -14.84
N VAL A 146 -18.85 -6.89 -14.92
CA VAL A 146 -19.44 -7.53 -13.74
C VAL A 146 -18.56 -8.61 -13.13
N ASP A 147 -17.62 -9.17 -13.90
CA ASP A 147 -16.65 -10.15 -13.40
C ASP A 147 -15.66 -9.54 -12.41
N CYS A 148 -15.53 -8.21 -12.39
CA CYS A 148 -14.76 -7.47 -11.40
C CYS A 148 -15.67 -6.74 -10.40
N HIS A 149 -16.78 -6.14 -10.87
CA HIS A 149 -17.63 -5.28 -10.04
C HIS A 149 -18.78 -5.97 -9.30
N SER A 150 -19.02 -7.26 -9.53
CA SER A 150 -20.22 -7.99 -9.08
C SER A 150 -21.48 -7.64 -9.91
N VAL A 151 -22.60 -8.27 -9.54
CA VAL A 151 -23.95 -8.03 -10.08
C VAL A 151 -24.93 -7.93 -8.91
N HIS A 152 -25.81 -6.93 -8.94
CA HIS A 152 -26.85 -6.69 -7.91
C HIS A 152 -26.31 -6.47 -6.49
N ASP A 153 -25.04 -6.10 -6.36
CA ASP A 153 -24.34 -5.72 -5.13
C ASP A 153 -23.05 -4.98 -5.55
N ILE A 154 -23.20 -4.07 -6.51
CA ILE A 154 -22.08 -3.31 -7.05
C ILE A 154 -21.71 -2.27 -6.02
N ARG A 155 -20.59 -2.49 -5.34
CA ARG A 155 -20.11 -1.61 -4.27
C ARG A 155 -19.11 -0.57 -4.77
N ALA A 156 -18.96 0.51 -4.00
CA ALA A 156 -17.95 1.51 -4.27
C ALA A 156 -16.54 0.90 -4.09
N VAL A 157 -15.57 1.30 -4.91
CA VAL A 157 -14.17 0.79 -4.83
C VAL A 157 -13.53 0.98 -3.44
N LYS A 158 -14.00 1.95 -2.66
CA LYS A 158 -13.52 2.22 -1.29
C LYS A 158 -14.19 1.36 -0.22
N ASP A 159 -15.23 0.61 -0.57
CA ASP A 159 -15.88 -0.33 0.33
C ASP A 159 -15.00 -1.58 0.47
N ALA A 160 -14.68 -1.97 1.71
CA ALA A 160 -13.84 -3.13 2.00
C ALA A 160 -14.43 -4.46 1.48
N ASN A 161 -15.75 -4.52 1.27
CA ASN A 161 -16.44 -5.69 0.74
C ASN A 161 -16.58 -5.66 -0.78
N ALA A 162 -16.13 -4.60 -1.47
CA ALA A 162 -16.14 -4.56 -2.93
C ALA A 162 -15.07 -5.51 -3.48
N PRO A 163 -15.38 -6.36 -4.49
CA PRO A 163 -14.35 -7.19 -5.12
C PRO A 163 -13.26 -6.34 -5.80
N THR A 164 -13.58 -5.11 -6.19
CA THR A 164 -12.63 -4.13 -6.74
C THR A 164 -11.85 -3.34 -5.69
N HIS A 165 -12.07 -3.57 -4.39
CA HIS A 165 -11.28 -2.92 -3.34
C HIS A 165 -9.81 -3.33 -3.46
N PRO A 166 -8.81 -2.43 -3.26
CA PRO A 166 -7.40 -2.74 -3.48
C PRO A 166 -6.89 -4.02 -2.78
N LEU A 167 -7.42 -4.33 -1.59
CA LEU A 167 -7.10 -5.56 -0.83
C LEU A 167 -7.68 -6.83 -1.48
N ASN A 168 -8.80 -6.72 -2.19
CA ASN A 168 -9.54 -7.85 -2.76
C ASN A 168 -9.18 -8.13 -4.22
N ILE A 169 -8.48 -7.20 -4.90
CA ILE A 169 -8.09 -7.34 -6.30
C ILE A 169 -7.40 -8.69 -6.60
N PRO A 170 -6.40 -9.16 -5.80
CA PRO A 170 -5.76 -10.44 -6.07
C PRO A 170 -6.74 -11.62 -6.07
N ALA A 171 -7.66 -11.64 -5.10
CA ALA A 171 -8.71 -12.66 -5.02
C ALA A 171 -9.67 -12.56 -6.21
N THR A 172 -10.05 -11.33 -6.61
CA THR A 172 -10.92 -11.08 -7.77
C THR A 172 -10.31 -11.61 -9.07
N CYS A 173 -9.03 -11.34 -9.30
CA CYS A 173 -8.30 -11.89 -10.45
C CYS A 173 -8.14 -13.42 -10.35
N GLY A 174 -7.86 -13.92 -9.15
CA GLY A 174 -7.65 -15.34 -8.86
C GLY A 174 -8.86 -16.23 -9.13
N ARG A 175 -10.09 -15.68 -9.12
CA ARG A 175 -11.30 -16.41 -9.54
C ARG A 175 -11.17 -17.06 -10.92
N CYS A 176 -10.36 -16.48 -11.80
CA CYS A 176 -10.09 -17.02 -13.13
C CYS A 176 -8.60 -17.38 -13.30
N HIS A 177 -7.70 -16.50 -12.88
CA HIS A 177 -6.26 -16.66 -13.11
C HIS A 177 -5.58 -17.65 -12.17
N SER A 178 -6.29 -18.20 -11.19
CA SER A 178 -5.81 -19.34 -10.39
C SER A 178 -6.51 -20.66 -10.76
N ASP A 179 -7.40 -20.65 -11.78
CA ASP A 179 -8.11 -21.83 -12.27
C ASP A 179 -7.40 -22.41 -13.50
N ALA A 180 -6.71 -23.53 -13.30
CA ALA A 180 -5.98 -24.22 -14.36
C ALA A 180 -6.89 -24.71 -15.49
N ALA A 181 -8.12 -25.16 -15.18
CA ALA A 181 -9.04 -25.63 -16.21
C ALA A 181 -9.50 -24.47 -17.11
N ARG A 182 -9.81 -23.32 -16.50
CA ARG A 182 -10.22 -22.12 -17.24
C ARG A 182 -9.08 -21.51 -18.05
N MET A 183 -7.86 -21.48 -17.50
CA MET A 183 -6.69 -20.86 -18.14
C MET A 183 -5.98 -21.74 -19.17
N LYS A 184 -6.19 -23.07 -19.13
CA LYS A 184 -5.57 -24.01 -20.08
C LYS A 184 -5.76 -23.63 -21.54
N GLN A 185 -6.97 -23.21 -21.93
CA GLN A 185 -7.28 -22.80 -23.31
C GLN A 185 -6.53 -21.54 -23.76
N TYR A 186 -6.04 -20.74 -22.82
CA TYR A 186 -5.31 -19.50 -23.08
C TYR A 186 -3.80 -19.65 -22.96
N GLY A 187 -3.31 -20.80 -22.47
CA GLY A 187 -1.88 -21.02 -22.22
C GLY A 187 -1.31 -20.10 -21.13
N ILE A 188 -2.15 -19.60 -20.23
CA ILE A 188 -1.75 -18.71 -19.14
C ILE A 188 -1.42 -19.56 -17.91
N PRO A 189 -0.24 -19.40 -17.27
CA PRO A 189 0.05 -20.06 -15.99
C PRO A 189 -0.95 -19.64 -14.90
N THR A 190 -1.01 -20.34 -13.77
CA THR A 190 -2.00 -20.03 -12.71
C THR A 190 -1.41 -19.77 -11.34
N ASN A 191 -0.10 -19.55 -11.29
CA ASN A 191 0.66 -19.31 -10.06
C ASN A 191 0.82 -17.82 -9.71
N GLN A 192 0.35 -16.89 -10.55
CA GLN A 192 0.64 -15.46 -10.41
C GLN A 192 0.06 -14.86 -9.12
N VAL A 193 -1.12 -15.32 -8.70
CA VAL A 193 -1.75 -14.84 -7.45
C VAL A 193 -0.98 -15.36 -6.24
N GLU A 194 -0.54 -16.61 -6.29
CA GLU A 194 0.30 -17.20 -5.23
C GLU A 194 1.64 -16.46 -5.14
N GLU A 195 2.30 -16.22 -6.27
CA GLU A 195 3.52 -15.42 -6.34
C GLU A 195 3.28 -14.01 -5.79
N TYR A 196 2.21 -13.33 -6.21
CA TYR A 196 1.90 -11.99 -5.71
C TYR A 196 1.72 -11.95 -4.19
N HIS A 197 1.12 -12.97 -3.57
CA HIS A 197 1.01 -13.06 -2.11
C HIS A 197 2.37 -13.19 -1.40
N GLN A 198 3.43 -13.60 -2.09
CA GLN A 198 4.80 -13.64 -1.56
C GLN A 198 5.54 -12.30 -1.72
N SER A 199 4.92 -11.32 -2.40
CA SER A 199 5.56 -10.06 -2.73
C SER A 199 5.60 -9.04 -1.60
N VAL A 200 6.57 -8.14 -1.70
CA VAL A 200 6.65 -6.97 -0.81
C VAL A 200 5.45 -6.04 -0.97
N HIS A 201 4.86 -5.97 -2.16
CA HIS A 201 3.67 -5.16 -2.42
C HIS A 201 2.45 -5.73 -1.69
N TRP A 202 2.22 -7.05 -1.77
CA TRP A 202 1.16 -7.68 -0.98
C TRP A 202 1.40 -7.52 0.51
N SER A 203 2.64 -7.67 0.98
CA SER A 203 2.96 -7.45 2.40
C SER A 203 2.66 -6.01 2.85
N ALA A 204 2.80 -5.01 1.98
CA ALA A 204 2.45 -3.63 2.28
C ALA A 204 0.92 -3.46 2.39
N ILE A 205 0.16 -4.00 1.45
CA ILE A 205 -1.31 -3.93 1.46
C ILE A 205 -1.89 -4.70 2.65
N SER A 206 -1.51 -5.97 2.81
CA SER A 206 -2.15 -6.90 3.75
C SER A 206 -1.69 -6.76 5.21
N LYS A 207 -0.40 -6.50 5.45
CA LYS A 207 0.15 -6.45 6.82
C LYS A 207 0.29 -5.03 7.35
N LYS A 208 0.60 -4.05 6.48
CA LYS A 208 0.79 -2.65 6.88
C LYS A 208 -0.45 -1.79 6.64
N GLY A 209 -1.47 -2.31 5.95
CA GLY A 209 -2.67 -1.56 5.61
C GLY A 209 -2.43 -0.45 4.57
N ASP A 210 -1.31 -0.49 3.85
CA ASP A 210 -0.97 0.51 2.85
C ASP A 210 -1.67 0.18 1.53
N LEU A 211 -2.89 0.70 1.36
CA LEU A 211 -3.69 0.53 0.14
C LEU A 211 -3.12 1.29 -1.07
N SER A 212 -2.09 2.11 -0.90
CA SER A 212 -1.40 2.78 -2.01
C SER A 212 -0.38 1.87 -2.69
N ALA A 213 0.01 0.78 -2.04
CA ALA A 213 0.94 -0.18 -2.61
C ALA A 213 0.36 -0.86 -3.88
N PRO A 214 1.19 -1.14 -4.90
CA PRO A 214 0.72 -1.68 -6.18
C PRO A 214 0.06 -3.06 -6.07
N ASN A 215 -0.99 -3.28 -6.87
CA ASN A 215 -1.65 -4.58 -7.03
C ASN A 215 -1.78 -4.96 -8.52
N CYS A 216 -2.53 -6.01 -8.83
CA CYS A 216 -2.66 -6.54 -10.20
C CYS A 216 -3.05 -5.45 -11.21
N VAL A 217 -3.99 -4.57 -10.86
CA VAL A 217 -4.46 -3.51 -11.76
C VAL A 217 -3.52 -2.32 -11.86
N SER A 218 -2.55 -2.18 -10.93
CA SER A 218 -1.50 -1.16 -10.99
C SER A 218 -0.51 -1.43 -12.13
N CYS A 219 -0.28 -2.70 -12.47
CA CYS A 219 0.65 -3.10 -13.55
C CYS A 219 -0.06 -3.48 -14.84
N HIS A 220 -1.22 -4.15 -14.75
CA HIS A 220 -1.98 -4.60 -15.93
C HIS A 220 -3.04 -3.60 -16.42
N GLY A 221 -3.30 -2.53 -15.65
CA GLY A 221 -4.40 -1.60 -15.91
C GLY A 221 -5.69 -2.07 -15.22
N ASN A 222 -6.55 -1.11 -14.87
CA ASN A 222 -7.84 -1.37 -14.20
C ASN A 222 -8.99 -1.65 -15.18
N HIS A 223 -9.03 -0.90 -16.29
CA HIS A 223 -9.97 -1.11 -17.38
C HIS A 223 -9.25 -1.23 -18.74
N GLY A 224 -7.99 -0.80 -18.87
CA GLY A 224 -7.22 -0.84 -20.11
C GLY A 224 -6.34 -2.08 -20.27
N ALA A 225 -5.64 -2.18 -21.42
CA ALA A 225 -4.58 -3.18 -21.59
C ALA A 225 -3.33 -2.93 -20.74
N LYS A 226 -3.10 -1.67 -20.36
CA LYS A 226 -1.98 -1.19 -19.56
C LYS A 226 -2.42 0.08 -18.82
N PRO A 227 -1.73 0.47 -17.74
CA PRO A 227 -1.92 1.80 -17.16
C PRO A 227 -1.66 2.90 -18.20
N PRO A 228 -2.27 4.09 -18.07
CA PRO A 228 -1.96 5.23 -18.94
C PRO A 228 -0.45 5.51 -18.96
N ASP A 229 0.06 5.95 -20.11
CA ASP A 229 1.41 6.52 -20.26
C ASP A 229 2.62 5.59 -20.01
N VAL A 230 2.43 4.26 -19.92
CA VAL A 230 3.52 3.27 -19.78
C VAL A 230 3.59 2.32 -20.96
N GLU A 231 4.75 2.16 -21.60
CA GLU A 231 4.90 1.36 -22.83
C GLU A 231 5.00 -0.16 -22.59
N SER A 232 5.39 -0.59 -21.38
CA SER A 232 5.54 -1.99 -21.01
C SER A 232 5.29 -2.22 -19.52
N VAL A 233 5.07 -3.48 -19.12
CA VAL A 233 4.95 -3.86 -17.70
C VAL A 233 6.23 -3.52 -16.92
N SER A 234 7.41 -3.68 -17.53
CA SER A 234 8.68 -3.31 -16.91
C SER A 234 8.82 -1.79 -16.70
N ALA A 235 8.22 -0.97 -17.59
CA ALA A 235 8.22 0.48 -17.44
C ALA A 235 7.31 0.96 -16.29
N VAL A 236 6.31 0.17 -15.87
CA VAL A 236 5.42 0.51 -14.74
C VAL A 236 6.23 0.69 -13.46
N CYS A 237 7.25 -0.13 -13.23
CA CYS A 237 8.09 -0.05 -12.04
C CYS A 237 8.67 1.36 -11.87
N GLY A 238 9.13 1.98 -12.96
CA GLY A 238 9.72 3.32 -12.97
C GLY A 238 8.75 4.46 -12.66
N SER A 239 7.44 4.25 -12.75
CA SER A 239 6.43 5.28 -12.39
C SER A 239 6.42 5.59 -10.88
N CYS A 240 6.81 4.62 -10.05
CA CYS A 240 6.95 4.80 -8.60
C CYS A 240 8.43 4.75 -8.17
N HIS A 241 9.23 3.85 -8.74
CA HIS A 241 10.65 3.66 -8.43
C HIS A 241 11.54 4.52 -9.34
N VAL A 242 11.22 5.81 -9.45
CA VAL A 242 11.82 6.74 -10.42
C VAL A 242 13.34 6.81 -10.30
N LEU A 243 13.87 6.93 -9.07
CA LEU A 243 15.32 7.02 -8.85
C LEU A 243 16.05 5.73 -9.27
N PHE A 244 15.45 4.57 -9.00
CA PHE A 244 15.99 3.27 -9.41
C PHE A 244 16.03 3.16 -10.93
N ALA A 245 14.93 3.54 -11.60
CA ALA A 245 14.84 3.56 -13.05
C ALA A 245 15.88 4.52 -13.67
N GLN A 246 16.05 5.72 -13.11
CA GLN A 246 17.03 6.70 -13.61
C GLN A 246 18.49 6.23 -13.48
N LEU A 247 18.83 5.52 -12.41
CA LEU A 247 20.16 4.94 -12.24
C LEU A 247 20.36 3.75 -13.18
N TYR A 248 19.35 2.88 -13.28
CA TYR A 248 19.37 1.74 -14.18
C TYR A 248 19.50 2.17 -15.65
N GLU A 249 18.80 3.23 -16.06
CA GLU A 249 18.81 3.71 -17.44
C GLU A 249 20.22 4.11 -17.93
N LYS A 250 21.07 4.55 -17.00
CA LYS A 250 22.45 4.94 -17.28
C LYS A 250 23.46 3.80 -17.08
N SER A 251 22.98 2.61 -16.74
CA SER A 251 23.82 1.46 -16.40
C SER A 251 24.21 0.62 -17.61
N VAL A 252 25.22 -0.22 -17.43
CA VAL A 252 25.67 -1.21 -18.44
C VAL A 252 24.60 -2.24 -18.79
N HIS A 253 23.60 -2.43 -17.94
CA HIS A 253 22.52 -3.41 -18.14
C HIS A 253 21.35 -2.87 -18.98
N GLN A 254 21.20 -1.55 -19.09
CA GLN A 254 20.14 -0.94 -19.88
C GLN A 254 20.17 -1.37 -21.36
N PRO A 255 21.30 -1.27 -22.09
CA PRO A 255 21.29 -1.63 -23.52
C PRO A 255 21.05 -3.13 -23.75
N ILE A 256 21.27 -3.96 -22.72
CA ILE A 256 21.14 -5.42 -22.79
C ILE A 256 19.70 -5.87 -22.54
N PHE A 257 19.05 -5.30 -21.53
CA PHE A 257 17.72 -5.74 -21.06
C PHE A 257 16.59 -4.71 -21.30
N GLY A 258 16.92 -3.48 -21.71
CA GLY A 258 15.98 -2.37 -21.89
C GLY A 258 15.37 -2.25 -23.30
N GLY A 259 15.90 -2.94 -24.32
CA GLY A 259 15.41 -2.82 -25.71
C GLY A 259 13.95 -3.27 -25.92
N GLY A 260 13.25 -2.60 -26.86
CA GLY A 260 11.81 -2.67 -27.17
C GLY A 260 11.17 -4.02 -27.53
N ASN A 261 11.87 -5.14 -27.29
CA ASN A 261 11.31 -6.49 -27.32
C ASN A 261 11.09 -7.08 -25.90
N GLY A 262 11.16 -6.26 -24.84
CA GLY A 262 10.67 -6.65 -23.52
C GLY A 262 11.46 -7.79 -22.86
N LYS A 263 12.80 -7.77 -22.92
CA LYS A 263 13.67 -8.70 -22.18
C LYS A 263 13.72 -8.39 -20.67
N GLY A 264 12.57 -8.09 -20.07
CA GLY A 264 12.34 -8.03 -18.64
C GLY A 264 12.73 -6.73 -17.92
N GLY A 265 13.72 -5.95 -18.37
CA GLY A 265 14.16 -4.74 -17.64
C GLY A 265 14.36 -5.04 -16.14
N CYS A 266 13.58 -4.38 -15.27
CA CYS A 266 13.59 -4.65 -13.83
C CYS A 266 13.25 -6.12 -13.47
N THR A 267 12.36 -6.76 -14.22
CA THR A 267 11.84 -8.10 -13.91
C THR A 267 12.85 -9.21 -14.17
N VAL A 268 13.95 -8.93 -14.91
CA VAL A 268 15.08 -9.87 -15.06
C VAL A 268 15.66 -10.20 -13.68
N CYS A 269 15.76 -9.19 -12.82
CA CYS A 269 16.37 -9.34 -11.50
C CYS A 269 15.34 -9.48 -10.37
N HIS A 270 14.19 -8.81 -10.49
CA HIS A 270 13.25 -8.65 -9.38
C HIS A 270 11.95 -9.47 -9.48
N SER A 271 11.79 -10.33 -10.49
CA SER A 271 10.51 -10.97 -10.82
C SER A 271 9.42 -9.94 -11.20
N ASN A 272 8.25 -10.42 -11.64
CA ASN A 272 7.11 -9.60 -12.04
C ASN A 272 5.90 -9.76 -11.10
N HIS A 273 5.62 -10.95 -10.58
CA HIS A 273 4.55 -11.16 -9.58
C HIS A 273 5.12 -11.40 -8.18
N ALA A 274 6.18 -12.20 -8.05
CA ALA A 274 6.70 -12.60 -6.75
C ALA A 274 7.39 -11.47 -5.98
N ILE A 275 8.02 -10.53 -6.69
CA ILE A 275 8.68 -9.30 -6.20
C ILE A 275 9.15 -9.42 -4.74
N HIS A 276 10.16 -10.26 -4.54
CA HIS A 276 10.69 -10.56 -3.21
C HIS A 276 11.42 -9.37 -2.61
N GLN A 277 11.57 -9.38 -1.28
CA GLN A 277 12.33 -8.35 -0.58
C GLN A 277 13.80 -8.35 -1.03
N PRO A 278 14.30 -7.26 -1.64
CA PRO A 278 15.68 -7.21 -2.11
C PRO A 278 16.67 -7.35 -0.97
N ASN A 279 17.67 -8.20 -1.17
CA ASN A 279 18.76 -8.42 -0.22
C ASN A 279 20.02 -8.90 -0.95
N THR A 280 21.14 -8.91 -0.26
CA THR A 280 22.47 -9.24 -0.81
C THR A 280 22.60 -10.67 -1.33
N LYS A 281 21.73 -11.61 -0.92
CA LYS A 281 21.68 -12.97 -1.49
C LYS A 281 21.27 -12.98 -2.97
N MET A 282 20.68 -11.90 -3.46
CA MET A 282 20.43 -11.74 -4.90
C MET A 282 21.73 -11.55 -5.69
N LEU A 283 22.77 -11.00 -5.07
CA LEU A 283 24.02 -10.61 -5.72
C LEU A 283 25.04 -11.76 -5.74
N THR A 284 25.09 -12.55 -4.67
CA THR A 284 26.12 -13.58 -4.48
C THR A 284 25.58 -14.90 -3.93
N GLY A 285 26.24 -16.00 -4.29
CA GLY A 285 25.90 -17.36 -3.87
C GLY A 285 25.28 -18.20 -4.99
N ASP A 286 25.01 -19.47 -4.70
CA ASP A 286 24.63 -20.48 -5.71
C ASP A 286 23.29 -20.16 -6.42
N LYS A 287 22.44 -19.37 -5.78
CA LYS A 287 21.13 -18.94 -6.30
C LYS A 287 21.06 -17.44 -6.62
N ALA A 288 22.21 -16.78 -6.72
CA ALA A 288 22.25 -15.37 -7.09
C ALA A 288 21.72 -15.15 -8.51
N ILE A 289 21.04 -14.03 -8.71
CA ILE A 289 20.39 -13.70 -9.98
C ILE A 289 21.40 -13.37 -11.07
N CYS A 290 22.64 -13.06 -10.68
CA CYS A 290 23.73 -12.71 -11.57
C CYS A 290 24.42 -13.95 -12.17
N THR A 291 24.44 -15.07 -11.44
CA THR A 291 25.21 -16.29 -11.78
C THR A 291 24.88 -16.88 -13.16
N PRO A 292 23.62 -16.88 -13.64
CA PRO A 292 23.30 -17.37 -14.99
C PRO A 292 24.00 -16.60 -16.13
N CYS A 293 24.47 -15.38 -15.88
CA CYS A 293 25.08 -14.51 -16.89
C CYS A 293 26.54 -14.14 -16.58
N HIS A 294 26.94 -14.22 -15.30
CA HIS A 294 28.28 -13.87 -14.83
C HIS A 294 28.94 -15.06 -14.15
N GLU A 295 29.90 -15.66 -14.83
CA GLU A 295 30.72 -16.74 -14.28
C GLU A 295 31.64 -16.22 -13.17
N ALA A 296 32.02 -17.12 -12.26
CA ALA A 296 32.93 -16.80 -11.17
C ALA A 296 34.28 -16.27 -11.71
N GLY A 297 34.79 -15.21 -11.09
CA GLY A 297 36.03 -14.54 -11.50
C GLY A 297 35.87 -13.48 -12.59
N THR A 298 34.71 -13.37 -13.23
CA THR A 298 34.42 -12.26 -14.15
C THR A 298 34.32 -10.93 -13.41
N ALA A 299 34.54 -9.81 -14.12
CA ALA A 299 34.39 -8.47 -13.54
C ALA A 299 33.00 -8.24 -12.93
N GLY A 300 31.94 -8.75 -13.57
CA GLY A 300 30.57 -8.66 -13.05
C GLY A 300 30.35 -9.45 -11.77
N ALA A 301 30.86 -10.69 -11.69
CA ALA A 301 30.80 -11.50 -10.47
C ALA A 301 31.59 -10.85 -9.32
N ASN A 302 32.77 -10.28 -9.61
CA ASN A 302 33.58 -9.58 -8.62
C ASN A 302 32.90 -8.31 -8.12
N ALA A 303 32.27 -7.53 -9.01
CA ALA A 303 31.50 -6.35 -8.64
C ALA A 303 30.29 -6.72 -7.76
N ALA A 304 29.56 -7.79 -8.09
CA ALA A 304 28.45 -8.28 -7.29
C ALA A 304 28.89 -8.70 -5.88
N ALA A 305 30.05 -9.36 -5.77
CA ALA A 305 30.65 -9.72 -4.49
C ALA A 305 31.09 -8.49 -3.67
N GLU A 306 31.66 -7.48 -4.32
CA GLU A 306 32.02 -6.22 -3.67
C GLU A 306 30.79 -5.49 -3.12
N PHE A 307 29.71 -5.40 -3.91
CA PHE A 307 28.43 -4.83 -3.47
C PHE A 307 27.87 -5.57 -2.25
N ALA A 308 27.78 -6.90 -2.31
CA ALA A 308 27.25 -7.70 -1.22
C ALA A 308 28.07 -7.50 0.06
N LYS A 309 29.41 -7.61 -0.04
CA LYS A 309 30.32 -7.41 1.10
C LYS A 309 30.18 -6.01 1.71
N GLY A 310 30.12 -4.97 0.88
CA GLY A 310 29.99 -3.59 1.35
C GLY A 310 28.67 -3.34 2.06
N LEU A 311 27.56 -3.78 1.45
CA LEU A 311 26.21 -3.61 2.01
C LEU A 311 26.00 -4.41 3.31
N ASP A 312 26.41 -5.67 3.34
CA ASP A 312 26.29 -6.52 4.55
C ASP A 312 27.22 -6.05 5.67
N GLY A 313 28.44 -5.60 5.30
CA GLY A 313 29.40 -5.01 6.22
C GLY A 313 28.85 -3.75 6.89
N LEU A 314 28.26 -2.84 6.10
CA LEU A 314 27.63 -1.62 6.62
C LEU A 314 26.40 -1.95 7.49
N ASP A 315 25.50 -2.81 7.02
CA ASP A 315 24.30 -3.20 7.76
C ASP A 315 24.66 -3.83 9.12
N SER A 316 25.69 -4.68 9.15
CA SER A 316 26.20 -5.29 10.39
C SER A 316 26.84 -4.26 11.31
N ALA A 317 27.65 -3.33 10.78
CA ALA A 317 28.29 -2.28 11.57
C ALA A 317 27.25 -1.36 12.22
N LEU A 318 26.22 -0.96 11.47
CA LEU A 318 25.12 -0.14 11.99
C LEU A 318 24.33 -0.88 13.07
N LYS A 319 23.96 -2.15 12.86
CA LYS A 319 23.25 -2.95 13.87
C LYS A 319 24.06 -3.12 15.16
N ASN A 320 25.36 -3.35 15.04
CA ASN A 320 26.24 -3.45 16.21
C ASN A 320 26.31 -2.12 16.96
N SER A 321 26.44 -1.01 16.24
CA SER A 321 26.42 0.33 16.84
C SER A 321 25.09 0.64 17.55
N GLU A 322 23.97 0.33 16.90
CA GLU A 322 22.62 0.54 17.46
C GLU A 322 22.41 -0.27 18.74
N ALA A 323 22.86 -1.53 18.77
CA ALA A 323 22.77 -2.37 19.95
C ALA A 323 23.54 -1.77 21.14
N THR A 324 24.74 -1.22 20.91
CA THR A 324 25.52 -0.55 21.95
C THR A 324 24.87 0.75 22.40
N LEU A 325 24.31 1.55 21.47
CA LEU A 325 23.56 2.76 21.80
C LEU A 325 22.35 2.46 22.68
N LYS A 326 21.53 1.47 22.30
CA LYS A 326 20.38 1.02 23.10
C LYS A 326 20.78 0.51 24.48
N GLN A 327 21.93 -0.16 24.58
CA GLN A 327 22.46 -0.60 25.88
C GLN A 327 22.85 0.60 26.76
N ALA A 328 23.51 1.61 26.20
CA ALA A 328 23.86 2.84 26.92
C ALA A 328 22.59 3.60 27.38
N GLU A 329 21.61 3.74 26.50
CA GLU A 329 20.30 4.34 26.79
C GLU A 329 19.57 3.58 27.90
N TYR A 330 19.55 2.25 27.85
CA TYR A 330 18.94 1.40 28.90
C TYR A 330 19.54 1.67 30.29
N TYR A 331 20.84 1.98 30.36
CA TYR A 331 21.50 2.36 31.61
C TYR A 331 21.34 3.84 31.99
N GLY A 332 20.53 4.60 31.26
CA GLY A 332 20.26 6.02 31.51
C GLY A 332 21.39 6.95 31.09
N MET A 333 22.27 6.52 30.18
CA MET A 333 23.30 7.39 29.62
C MET A 333 22.75 8.26 28.50
N GLU A 334 23.25 9.50 28.42
CA GLU A 334 22.90 10.43 27.34
C GLU A 334 23.59 9.98 26.04
N VAL A 335 22.78 9.58 25.05
CA VAL A 335 23.25 9.14 23.72
C VAL A 335 22.36 9.66 22.59
N SER A 336 21.48 10.62 22.84
CA SER A 336 20.48 11.09 21.86
C SER A 336 21.12 11.70 20.61
N ALA A 337 22.20 12.47 20.78
CA ALA A 337 22.97 13.01 19.66
C ALA A 337 23.63 11.92 18.82
N SER A 338 24.16 10.87 19.46
CA SER A 338 24.76 9.73 18.76
C SER A 338 23.70 8.88 18.04
N GLN A 339 22.49 8.80 18.60
CA GLN A 339 21.36 8.12 17.95
C GLN A 339 20.86 8.88 16.72
N MET A 340 20.86 10.21 16.74
CA MET A 340 20.55 11.03 15.58
C MET A 340 21.60 10.82 14.48
N GLU A 341 22.88 10.87 14.83
CA GLU A 341 23.97 10.62 13.88
C GLU A 341 23.94 9.19 13.32
N TRP A 342 23.51 8.20 14.11
CA TRP A 342 23.31 6.83 13.62
C TRP A 342 22.25 6.77 12.51
N ASN A 343 21.20 7.60 12.58
CA ASN A 343 20.19 7.67 11.51
C ASN A 343 20.79 8.13 10.18
N ASP A 344 21.79 9.04 10.18
CA ASP A 344 22.51 9.46 8.97
C ASP A 344 23.33 8.29 8.38
N GLY A 345 23.87 7.43 9.26
CA GLY A 345 24.52 6.18 8.87
C GLY A 345 23.53 5.20 8.23
N HIS A 346 22.33 5.08 8.81
CA HIS A 346 21.25 4.28 8.22
C HIS A 346 20.78 4.83 6.87
N GLU A 347 20.69 6.15 6.72
CA GLU A 347 20.41 6.80 5.44
C GLU A 347 21.49 6.48 4.40
N SER A 348 22.77 6.45 4.81
CA SER A 348 23.88 6.06 3.93
C SER A 348 23.74 4.63 3.42
N LEU A 349 23.22 3.69 4.23
CA LEU A 349 22.89 2.33 3.77
C LEU A 349 21.77 2.32 2.73
N ILE A 350 20.74 3.16 2.90
CA ILE A 350 19.66 3.31 1.91
C ILE A 350 20.22 3.88 0.60
N LYS A 351 21.08 4.91 0.67
CA LYS A 351 21.76 5.51 -0.48
C LYS A 351 22.67 4.50 -1.19
N ALA A 352 23.41 3.67 -0.45
CA ALA A 352 24.23 2.62 -1.02
C ALA A 352 23.40 1.56 -1.78
N ARG A 353 22.26 1.13 -1.22
CA ARG A 353 21.32 0.21 -1.88
C ARG A 353 20.69 0.83 -3.14
N LEU A 354 20.39 2.12 -3.11
CA LEU A 354 19.93 2.85 -4.29
C LEU A 354 21.02 2.92 -5.37
N ALA A 355 22.24 3.34 -4.98
CA ALA A 355 23.39 3.49 -5.87
C ALA A 355 23.75 2.18 -6.60
N LEU A 356 23.46 1.02 -6.01
CA LEU A 356 23.65 -0.29 -6.63
C LEU A 356 22.99 -0.41 -8.01
N HIS A 357 21.86 0.28 -8.23
CA HIS A 357 21.14 0.24 -9.52
C HIS A 357 21.88 0.96 -10.65
N SER A 358 22.96 1.68 -10.35
CA SER A 358 23.89 2.18 -11.37
C SER A 358 24.93 1.14 -11.81
N PHE A 359 25.06 0.03 -11.07
CA PHE A 359 26.06 -1.03 -11.27
C PHE A 359 27.50 -0.51 -11.30
N ASP A 360 27.77 0.51 -10.48
CA ASP A 360 29.05 1.22 -10.36
C ASP A 360 29.62 1.01 -8.95
N THR A 361 30.72 0.27 -8.84
CA THR A 361 31.36 -0.07 -7.56
C THR A 361 31.83 1.15 -6.80
N ALA A 362 32.34 2.18 -7.49
CA ALA A 362 32.83 3.40 -6.85
C ALA A 362 31.69 4.18 -6.18
N LYS A 363 30.52 4.26 -6.83
CA LYS A 363 29.34 4.96 -6.27
C LYS A 363 28.79 4.24 -5.03
N VAL A 364 28.67 2.92 -5.08
CA VAL A 364 28.21 2.15 -3.92
C VAL A 364 29.22 2.24 -2.77
N LYS A 365 30.51 2.06 -3.07
CA LYS A 365 31.58 2.12 -2.09
C LYS A 365 31.61 3.46 -1.36
N LYS A 366 31.43 4.58 -2.08
CA LYS A 366 31.38 5.92 -1.48
C LYS A 366 30.35 6.02 -0.36
N GLU A 367 29.11 5.60 -0.61
CA GLU A 367 28.03 5.65 0.39
C GLU A 367 28.28 4.63 1.53
N VAL A 368 28.86 3.47 1.21
CA VAL A 368 29.27 2.47 2.21
C VAL A 368 30.32 3.02 3.17
N ASP A 369 31.37 3.65 2.65
CA ASP A 369 32.47 4.22 3.45
C ASP A 369 31.96 5.31 4.40
N ILE A 370 31.06 6.19 3.94
CA ILE A 370 30.42 7.23 4.76
C ILE A 370 29.65 6.56 5.92
N GLY A 371 28.80 5.58 5.60
CA GLY A 371 28.02 4.87 6.61
C GLY A 371 28.89 4.12 7.64
N LEU A 372 30.00 3.53 7.19
CA LEU A 372 30.93 2.81 8.07
C LEU A 372 31.65 3.75 9.04
N ALA A 373 32.05 4.93 8.57
CA ALA A 373 32.64 5.96 9.42
C ALA A 373 31.67 6.42 10.51
N ILE A 374 30.39 6.64 10.15
CA ILE A 374 29.33 6.99 11.09
C ILE A 374 29.08 5.87 12.10
N ALA A 375 28.97 4.62 11.63
CA ALA A 375 28.77 3.46 12.50
C ALA A 375 29.93 3.28 13.51
N ALA A 376 31.17 3.48 13.08
CA ALA A 376 32.33 3.41 13.96
C ALA A 376 32.32 4.53 15.00
N LYS A 377 32.01 5.76 14.59
CA LYS A 377 31.94 6.93 15.48
C LYS A 377 30.84 6.78 16.53
N THR A 378 29.62 6.44 16.10
CA THR A 378 28.47 6.29 16.99
C THR A 378 28.64 5.14 17.97
N LYS A 379 29.26 4.03 17.53
CA LYS A 379 29.65 2.93 18.43
C LYS A 379 30.68 3.37 19.48
N ALA A 380 31.72 4.08 19.08
CA ALA A 380 32.75 4.55 20.00
C ALA A 380 32.18 5.52 21.07
N ALA A 381 31.25 6.38 20.67
CA ALA A 381 30.53 7.28 21.58
C ALA A 381 29.66 6.48 22.58
N ALA A 382 28.94 5.45 22.11
CA ALA A 382 28.16 4.58 22.97
C ALA A 382 29.03 3.81 23.99
N GLU A 383 30.17 3.28 23.56
CA GLU A 383 31.11 2.62 24.45
C GLU A 383 31.73 3.59 25.47
N GLN A 384 31.98 4.84 25.08
CA GLN A 384 32.43 5.87 26.01
C GLN A 384 31.36 6.18 27.07
N ALA A 385 30.11 6.29 26.67
CA ALA A 385 28.99 6.47 27.61
C ALA A 385 28.87 5.28 28.59
N LEU A 386 29.05 4.05 28.12
CA LEU A 386 29.06 2.86 28.99
C LEU A 386 30.25 2.86 29.97
N ARG A 387 31.44 3.30 29.53
CA ARG A 387 32.59 3.48 30.44
C ARG A 387 32.32 4.56 31.48
N GLU A 388 31.70 5.66 31.09
CA GLU A 388 31.32 6.73 32.02
C GLU A 388 30.31 6.23 33.06
N LYS A 389 29.33 5.42 32.65
CA LYS A 389 28.40 4.74 33.58
C LYS A 389 29.16 3.92 34.64
N ASP A 390 30.15 3.13 34.23
CA ASP A 390 30.94 2.31 35.17
C ASP A 390 31.78 3.19 36.12
N GLN A 391 32.36 4.28 35.62
CA GLN A 391 33.08 5.25 36.44
C GLN A 391 32.17 5.96 37.45
N ARG A 392 30.96 6.38 37.04
CA ARG A 392 29.96 7.00 37.92
C ARG A 392 29.52 6.04 39.04
N ARG A 393 29.35 4.75 38.74
CA ARG A 393 29.03 3.71 39.73
C ARG A 393 30.16 3.49 40.73
N LEU A 394 31.40 3.42 40.27
CA LEU A 394 32.55 3.30 41.15
C LEU A 394 32.69 4.54 42.05
N GLY A 395 32.56 5.73 41.48
CA GLY A 395 32.57 6.98 42.25
C GLY A 395 31.48 7.01 43.32
N LEU A 396 30.25 6.64 42.98
CA LEU A 396 29.14 6.53 43.95
C LEU A 396 29.43 5.51 45.05
N ALA A 397 30.00 4.35 44.73
CA ALA A 397 30.36 3.34 45.72
C ALA A 397 31.44 3.85 46.69
N ILE A 398 32.46 4.55 46.17
CA ILE A 398 33.50 5.19 46.98
C ILE A 398 32.88 6.26 47.88
N SER A 399 32.05 7.16 47.35
CA SER A 399 31.36 8.19 48.14
C SER A 399 30.47 7.58 49.21
N ALA A 400 29.71 6.53 48.90
CA ALA A 400 28.87 5.82 49.86
C ALA A 400 29.69 5.18 51.00
N LEU A 401 30.87 4.61 50.68
CA LEU A 401 31.79 4.08 51.69
C LEU A 401 32.29 5.18 52.63
N PHE A 402 32.73 6.32 52.10
CA PHE A 402 33.14 7.46 52.92
C PHE A 402 32.00 7.95 53.82
N ILE A 403 30.79 8.10 53.28
CA ILE A 403 29.59 8.49 54.06
C ILE A 403 29.33 7.46 55.17
N ALA A 404 29.39 6.17 54.87
CA ALA A 404 29.18 5.11 55.86
C ALA A 404 30.22 5.14 56.98
N ILE A 405 31.50 5.36 56.65
CA ILE A 405 32.58 5.52 57.64
C ILE A 405 32.33 6.75 58.52
N THR A 406 31.94 7.88 57.93
CA THR A 406 31.61 9.10 58.67
C THR A 406 30.41 8.89 59.60
N VAL A 407 29.34 8.27 59.12
CA VAL A 407 28.15 7.95 59.92
C VAL A 407 28.50 7.00 61.07
N ALA A 408 29.28 5.95 60.82
CA ALA A 408 29.73 5.02 61.84
C ALA A 408 30.61 5.72 62.89
N GLY A 409 31.53 6.59 62.46
CA GLY A 409 32.37 7.40 63.35
C GLY A 409 31.54 8.32 64.25
N ILE A 410 30.57 9.05 63.68
CA ILE A 410 29.65 9.90 64.45
C ILE A 410 28.86 9.06 65.46
N TRP A 411 28.32 7.92 65.03
CA TRP A 411 27.58 7.03 65.92
C TRP A 411 28.43 6.52 67.08
N MET A 412 29.69 6.13 66.84
CA MET A 412 30.61 5.70 67.90
C MET A 412 30.89 6.83 68.90
N VAL A 413 31.02 8.07 68.44
CA VAL A 413 31.21 9.25 69.30
C VAL A 413 29.97 9.50 70.16
N ILE A 414 28.78 9.51 69.57
CA ILE A 414 27.51 9.67 70.31
C ILE A 414 27.39 8.59 71.39
N ARG A 415 27.65 7.32 71.03
CA ARG A 415 27.57 6.20 71.98
C ARG A 415 28.57 6.30 73.13
N LYS A 416 29.73 6.92 72.90
CA LYS A 416 30.72 7.19 73.95
C LYS A 416 30.24 8.28 74.91
N LEU A 417 29.53 9.30 74.40
CA LEU A 417 28.96 10.39 75.21
C LEU A 417 27.75 9.94 76.04
N GLU A 418 26.96 8.98 75.55
CA GLU A 418 25.75 8.48 76.22
C GLU A 418 26.02 7.36 77.25
N ARG A 419 27.26 6.85 77.36
CA ARG A 419 27.60 5.87 78.38
C ARG A 419 27.56 6.53 79.77
N PRO A 420 26.72 6.03 80.71
CA PRO A 420 26.75 6.51 82.09
C PRO A 420 28.13 6.26 82.69
N ALA A 421 28.63 7.23 83.46
CA ALA A 421 29.92 7.18 84.14
C ALA A 421 30.03 6.02 85.13
#